data_AF-A0A0M2M3D5-F1
#
_entry.id   AF-A0A0M2M3D5-F1
#
_cell.length_a   1.000
_cell.length_b   1.000
_cell.length_c   1.000
_cell.angle_alpha   90.00
_cell.angle_beta   90.00
_cell.angle_gamma   90.00
#
_symmetry.space_group_name_H-M   'P 1'
#
loop_
_entity.id
_entity.type
_entity.pdbx_description
1 polymer ?
#
loop_
_entity_poly.entity_id
_entity_poly.type
_entity_poly.pdbx_seq_one_letter_code
_entity_poly.pdbx_strand_id
1 'polypeptide(L)' 'MPDMQIDLAAFADYALNTFDYSELFEEDAFSVNFEGTKVYVERHRSYFKLEIADEHLQLPRF' A
#
# COMPACT_ATOMS: atom_id res chain seq x y z
N MET A 1 -16.56 9.76 13.46
CA MET A 1 -15.16 9.91 13.00
C MET A 1 -15.26 10.31 11.54
N PRO A 2 -14.53 11.32 11.04
CA PRO A 2 -14.58 11.61 9.62
C PRO A 2 -14.12 10.34 8.89
N ASP A 3 -14.92 9.87 7.95
CA ASP A 3 -14.61 8.72 7.09
C ASP A 3 -13.28 9.00 6.39
N MET A 4 -12.19 8.53 6.98
CA MET A 4 -10.83 8.73 6.47
C MET A 4 -10.59 7.66 5.41
N GLN A 5 -11.38 7.76 4.34
CA GLN A 5 -11.29 6.91 3.18
C GLN A 5 -10.15 7.44 2.32
N ILE A 6 -9.01 6.75 2.34
CA ILE A 6 -7.88 7.12 1.48
C ILE A 6 -8.29 7.00 0.02
N ASP A 7 -7.80 7.90 -0.84
CA ASP A 7 -7.94 7.72 -2.28
C ASP A 7 -6.99 6.61 -2.74
N LEU A 8 -7.55 5.44 -3.03
CA LEU A 8 -6.78 4.26 -3.44
C LEU A 8 -6.05 4.46 -4.77
N ALA A 9 -6.54 5.31 -5.66
CA ALA A 9 -5.84 5.62 -6.90
C ALA A 9 -4.59 6.46 -6.62
N ALA A 10 -4.73 7.49 -5.78
CA ALA A 10 -3.60 8.31 -5.35
C ALA A 10 -2.57 7.49 -4.56
N PHE A 11 -3.03 6.56 -3.70
CA PHE A 11 -2.15 5.65 -2.99
C PHE A 11 -1.41 4.69 -3.94
N ALA A 12 -2.09 4.16 -4.96
CA ALA A 12 -1.46 3.29 -5.95
C ALA A 12 -0.33 4.02 -6.70
N ASP A 13 -0.54 5.26 -7.11
CA ASP A 13 0.49 6.08 -7.74
C ASP A 13 1.65 6.37 -6.78
N TYR A 14 1.36 6.69 -5.52
CA TYR A 14 2.39 6.85 -4.49
C TYR A 14 3.21 5.57 -4.29
N ALA A 15 2.54 4.42 -4.19
CA ALA A 15 3.17 3.12 -3.99
C ALA A 15 4.10 2.76 -5.16
N LEU A 16 3.66 2.99 -6.40
CA LEU A 16 4.47 2.76 -7.60
C LEU A 16 5.71 3.65 -7.68
N ASN A 17 5.62 4.90 -7.22
CA ASN A 17 6.73 5.84 -7.26
C ASN A 17 7.67 5.74 -6.05
N THR A 18 7.17 5.26 -4.91
CA THR A 18 7.90 5.31 -3.63
C THR A 18 8.45 3.96 -3.21
N PHE A 19 7.77 2.86 -3.55
CA PHE A 19 8.24 1.51 -3.21
C PHE A 19 9.16 1.03 -4.32
N ASP A 20 10.41 0.73 -3.96
CA ASP A 20 11.42 0.31 -4.92
C ASP A 20 10.94 -0.91 -5.73
N TYR A 21 10.90 -0.76 -7.06
CA TYR A 21 10.45 -1.79 -7.98
C TYR A 21 11.60 -2.76 -8.21
N SER A 22 11.77 -3.71 -7.29
CA SER A 22 12.58 -4.88 -7.59
C SER A 22 11.74 -6.14 -7.47
N GLU A 23 11.84 -6.97 -8.50
CA GLU A 23 11.26 -8.30 -8.61
C GLU A 23 11.99 -9.33 -7.73
N LEU A 24 13.14 -8.92 -7.14
CA LEU A 24 13.98 -9.73 -6.28
C LEU A 24 13.76 -9.44 -4.78
N PHE A 25 12.98 -8.41 -4.43
CA PHE A 25 12.55 -8.22 -3.05
C PHE A 25 11.52 -9.30 -2.72
N GLU A 26 12.01 -10.42 -2.18
CA GLU A 26 11.19 -11.39 -1.47
C GLU A 26 10.40 -10.65 -0.39
N GLU A 27 9.10 -10.93 -0.38
CA GLU A 27 8.05 -10.48 0.52
C GLU A 27 8.52 -9.63 1.72
N ASP A 28 8.16 -8.35 1.70
CA ASP A 28 8.54 -7.40 2.73
C ASP A 28 7.32 -6.63 3.22
N ALA A 29 7.31 -6.36 4.53
CA ALA A 29 6.21 -5.71 5.22
C ALA A 29 6.72 -4.44 5.93
N PHE A 30 6.12 -3.31 5.61
CA PHE A 30 6.44 -2.03 6.23
C PHE A 30 5.19 -1.17 6.37
N SER A 31 5.30 -0.07 7.12
CA SER A 31 4.22 0.88 7.29
C SER A 31 4.61 2.25 6.78
N VAL A 32 3.67 2.93 6.12
CA VAL A 32 3.82 4.30 5.63
C VAL A 32 2.72 5.19 6.22
N ASN A 33 2.97 6.50 6.23
CA ASN A 33 1.91 7.48 6.47
C ASN A 33 1.54 8.12 5.13
N PHE A 34 0.28 7.98 4.74
CA PHE A 34 -0.29 8.57 3.54
C PHE A 34 -1.50 9.42 3.93
N GLU A 35 -1.48 10.71 3.61
CA GLU A 35 -2.56 11.67 3.95
C GLU A 35 -2.94 11.68 5.45
N GLY A 36 -1.95 11.47 6.32
CA GLY A 36 -2.18 11.40 7.78
C GLY A 36 -2.75 10.06 8.26
N THR A 37 -2.95 9.10 7.35
CA THR A 37 -3.38 7.73 7.63
C THR A 37 -2.19 6.80 7.65
N LYS A 38 -2.08 5.96 8.69
CA LYS A 38 -1.09 4.89 8.73
C LYS A 38 -1.58 3.72 7.90
N VAL A 39 -0.79 3.32 6.91
CA VAL A 39 -1.07 2.19 6.01
C VAL A 39 0.01 1.14 6.21
N TYR A 40 -0.40 -0.08 6.53
CA TYR A 40 0.49 -1.24 6.50
C TYR A 40 0.50 -1.81 5.09
N VAL A 41 1.70 -2.10 4.57
CA VAL A 41 1.91 -2.58 3.21
C VAL A 41 2.72 -3.86 3.28
N GLU A 42 2.16 -4.95 2.75
CA GLU A 42 2.88 -6.17 2.44
C GLU A 42 3.10 -6.22 0.92
N ARG A 43 4.37 -6.26 0.51
CA ARG A 43 4.74 -6.39 -0.91
C ARG A 43 4.78 -7.85 -1.27
N HIS A 44 3.99 -8.26 -2.25
CA HIS A 44 4.13 -9.55 -2.90
C HIS A 44 4.64 -9.36 -4.34
N ARG A 45 5.01 -10.48 -4.96
CA ARG A 45 5.52 -10.48 -6.34
C ARG A 45 4.52 -9.90 -7.35
N SER A 46 3.23 -10.12 -7.15
CA SER A 46 2.18 -9.75 -8.13
C SER A 46 1.18 -8.69 -7.62
N TYR A 47 1.25 -8.34 -6.33
CA TYR A 47 0.31 -7.40 -5.72
C TYR A 47 0.91 -6.77 -4.46
N PHE A 48 0.30 -5.68 -4.02
CA PHE A 48 0.50 -5.10 -2.70
C PHE A 48 -0.75 -5.39 -1.87
N LYS A 49 -0.57 -5.90 -0.66
CA LYS A 49 -1.65 -6.00 0.31
C LYS A 49 -1.55 -4.81 1.26
N LEU A 50 -2.65 -4.10 1.41
CA LEU A 50 -2.76 -2.94 2.27
C LEU A 50 -3.67 -3.26 3.44
N GLU A 51 -3.26 -2.84 4.62
CA GLU A 51 -4.09 -2.87 5.82
C GLU A 51 -4.23 -1.43 6.34
N ILE A 52 -5.48 -0.98 6.42
CA ILE A 52 -5.85 0.39 6.80
C ILE A 52 -6.96 0.28 7.85
N ALA A 53 -6.62 0.56 9.11
CA ALA A 53 -7.51 0.29 10.24
C ALA A 53 -8.00 -1.18 10.21
N ASP A 54 -9.30 -1.42 10.00
CA ASP A 54 -9.88 -2.77 9.95
C ASP A 54 -10.09 -3.28 8.50
N GLU A 55 -9.70 -2.49 7.49
CA GLU A 55 -9.87 -2.82 6.07
C GLU A 55 -8.62 -3.46 5.48
N HIS A 56 -8.84 -4.47 4.64
CA HIS A 56 -7.81 -5.17 3.90
C HIS A 56 -8.06 -5.01 2.40
N LEU A 57 -7.09 -4.46 1.70
CA LEU A 57 -7.19 -4.18 0.27
C LEU A 57 -6.02 -4.82 -0.47
N GLN A 58 -6.26 -5.15 -1.74
CA GLN A 58 -5.24 -5.70 -2.62
C GLN A 58 -5.12 -4.83 -3.86
N LEU A 59 -3.93 -4.28 -4.07
CA LEU A 59 -3.59 -3.54 -5.27
C LEU A 59 -2.76 -4.43 -6.21
N PRO A 60 -3.19 -4.62 -7.47
CA PRO A 60 -2.38 -5.33 -8.44
C PRO A 60 -1.09 -4.56 -8.73
N ARG A 61 -0.01 -5.28 -9.03
CA ARG A 61 1.29 -4.67 -9.39
C ARG A 61 1.40 -4.35 -10.89
N PHE A 62 0.56 -4.98 -11.72
CA PHE A 62 0.53 -4.87 -13.19
C PHE A 62 -0.92 -4.85 -13.68
#